data_AF-A0A2Z7CZP1-F1
#
_entry.id   AF-A0A2Z7CZP1-F1
#
_cell.length_a   1.000
_cell.length_b   1.000
_cell.length_c   1.000
_cell.angle_alpha   90.00
_cell.angle_beta   90.00
_cell.angle_gamma   90.00
#
_symmetry.space_group_name_H-M   'P 1'
#
loop_
_entity.id
_entity.type
_entity.pdbx_description
1 polymer ?
#
loop_
_entity_poly.entity_id
_entity_poly.type
_entity_poly.pdbx_seq_one_letter_code
_entity_poly.pdbx_strand_id
1 'polypeptide(L)'
;MFWKSLHKALGTKLTFSTAFHPQTDGQSERIIQTLEDLLRACVLNFADGWDFKLPLVEFTYNNSYQALIEMAPYEALYGRKCRSPIHWDDVGERTEIGPYIIEQTAEAIKRIRD
;
A
#
# COMPACT_ATOMS: atom_id res chain seq x y z
N MET A 1 -32.08 -8.11 -11.06
CA MET A 1 -31.56 -7.22 -12.13
C MET A 1 -30.90 -5.94 -11.56
N PHE A 2 -30.31 -6.00 -10.36
CA PHE A 2 -29.75 -4.82 -9.68
C PHE A 2 -28.43 -4.33 -10.31
N TRP A 3 -27.40 -5.18 -10.35
CA TRP A 3 -26.06 -4.80 -10.82
C TRP A 3 -26.04 -4.24 -12.26
N LYS A 4 -26.77 -4.87 -13.19
CA LYS A 4 -26.89 -4.36 -14.57
C LYS A 4 -27.50 -2.95 -14.62
N SER A 5 -28.49 -2.68 -13.78
CA SER A 5 -29.17 -1.38 -13.73
C SER A 5 -28.28 -0.32 -13.09
N LEU A 6 -27.53 -0.68 -12.03
CA LEU A 6 -26.55 0.18 -11.38
C LEU A 6 -25.43 0.60 -12.35
N HIS A 7 -24.82 -0.36 -13.06
CA HIS A 7 -23.77 -0.05 -14.03
C HIS A 7 -24.27 0.84 -15.17
N LYS A 8 -25.51 0.61 -15.65
CA LYS A 8 -26.16 1.46 -16.64
C LYS A 8 -26.37 2.89 -16.13
N ALA A 9 -26.80 3.06 -14.87
CA ALA A 9 -27.00 4.37 -14.26
C ALA A 9 -25.68 5.14 -14.08
N LEU A 10 -24.60 4.43 -13.73
CA LEU A 10 -23.25 5.00 -13.57
C LEU A 10 -22.50 5.20 -14.91
N GLY A 11 -23.10 4.83 -16.06
CA GLY A 11 -22.47 4.94 -17.37
C GLY A 11 -21.28 3.98 -17.58
N THR A 12 -21.20 2.91 -16.79
CA THR A 12 -20.10 1.94 -16.84
C THR A 12 -20.48 0.69 -17.63
N LYS A 13 -19.51 0.11 -18.34
CA LYS A 13 -19.69 -1.15 -19.08
C LYS A 13 -19.15 -2.31 -18.25
N LEU A 14 -19.99 -3.30 -18.00
CA LEU A 14 -19.58 -4.50 -17.27
C LEU A 14 -18.88 -5.47 -18.23
N THR A 15 -17.60 -5.74 -17.99
CA THR A 15 -16.81 -6.75 -18.69
C THR A 15 -16.57 -7.93 -17.76
N PHE A 16 -17.10 -9.10 -18.12
CA PHE A 16 -16.89 -10.32 -17.34
C PHE A 16 -15.65 -11.06 -17.85
N SER A 17 -14.77 -11.43 -16.92
CA SER A 17 -13.73 -12.43 -17.18
C SER A 17 -14.40 -13.76 -17.52
N THR A 18 -13.87 -14.48 -18.51
CA THR A 18 -14.33 -15.84 -18.80
C THR A 18 -13.88 -16.77 -17.69
N ALA A 19 -14.76 -17.67 -17.23
CA ALA A 19 -14.39 -18.65 -16.23
C ALA A 19 -13.18 -19.46 -16.72
N PHE A 20 -12.15 -19.60 -15.86
CA PHE A 20 -10.91 -20.33 -16.12
C PHE A 20 -9.97 -19.75 -17.20
N HIS A 21 -10.00 -18.44 -17.47
CA HIS A 21 -9.04 -17.78 -18.36
C HIS A 21 -8.20 -16.69 -17.65
N PRO A 22 -7.13 -17.07 -16.93
CA PRO A 22 -6.27 -16.15 -16.16
C PRO A 22 -5.40 -15.22 -17.04
N GLN A 23 -5.44 -15.38 -18.36
CA GLN A 23 -4.54 -14.68 -19.29
C GLN A 23 -4.86 -13.18 -19.44
N THR A 24 -6.06 -12.75 -19.02
CA THR A 24 -6.48 -11.34 -19.06
C THR A 24 -6.42 -10.65 -17.69
N ASP A 25 -6.40 -11.42 -16.59
CA ASP A 25 -6.62 -10.90 -15.22
C ASP A 25 -5.43 -11.15 -14.27
N GLY A 26 -4.36 -11.80 -14.73
CA GLY A 26 -3.24 -12.21 -13.86
C GLY A 26 -2.55 -11.08 -13.08
N GLN A 27 -2.62 -9.83 -13.54
CA GLN A 27 -2.10 -8.68 -12.78
C GLN A 27 -3.04 -8.28 -11.64
N SER A 28 -4.35 -8.15 -11.92
CA SER A 28 -5.35 -7.89 -10.90
C SER A 28 -5.41 -9.05 -9.90
N GLU A 29 -5.33 -10.31 -10.36
CA GLU A 29 -5.32 -11.49 -9.51
C GLU A 29 -4.15 -11.48 -8.51
N ARG A 30 -2.93 -11.16 -8.95
CA ARG A 30 -1.76 -11.04 -8.05
C ARG A 30 -1.93 -9.92 -7.03
N ILE A 31 -2.49 -8.80 -7.46
CA ILE A 31 -2.79 -7.66 -6.58
C ILE A 31 -3.85 -8.03 -5.55
N ILE A 32 -4.95 -8.68 -5.99
CA ILE A 32 -6.02 -9.17 -5.13
C ILE A 32 -5.47 -10.16 -4.10
N GLN A 33 -4.63 -11.10 -4.52
CA GLN A 33 -4.00 -12.06 -3.60
C GLN A 33 -3.16 -11.36 -2.53
N THR A 34 -2.35 -10.37 -2.93
CA THR A 34 -1.53 -9.59 -2.01
C THR A 34 -2.39 -8.85 -0.97
N LEU A 35 -3.49 -8.23 -1.44
CA LEU A 35 -4.45 -7.54 -0.58
C LEU A 35 -5.15 -8.51 0.38
N GLU A 36 -5.57 -9.67 -0.10
CA GLU A 36 -6.17 -10.72 0.72
C GLU A 36 -5.22 -11.21 1.81
N ASP A 37 -3.95 -11.43 1.48
CA ASP A 37 -2.94 -11.88 2.44
C ASP A 37 -2.68 -10.82 3.52
N LEU A 38 -2.61 -9.55 3.13
CA LEU A 38 -2.48 -8.42 4.05
C LEU A 38 -3.69 -8.28 4.97
N LEU A 39 -4.90 -8.38 4.43
CA LEU A 39 -6.14 -8.36 5.20
C LEU A 39 -6.24 -9.56 6.15
N ARG A 40 -5.84 -10.75 5.69
CA ARG A 40 -5.81 -11.95 6.53
C ARG A 40 -4.85 -11.79 7.70
N ALA A 41 -3.65 -11.25 7.46
CA ALA A 41 -2.73 -10.92 8.54
C ALA A 41 -3.29 -9.87 9.51
N CYS A 42 -4.00 -8.85 9.00
CA CYS A 42 -4.67 -7.86 9.83
C CYS A 42 -5.74 -8.48 10.74
N VAL A 43 -6.63 -9.31 10.19
CA VAL A 43 -7.68 -9.99 10.96
C VAL A 43 -7.07 -10.92 12.01
N LEU A 44 -6.01 -11.65 11.68
CA LEU A 44 -5.34 -12.55 12.63
C LEU A 44 -4.67 -11.79 13.79
N ASN A 45 -4.08 -10.63 13.52
CA ASN A 45 -3.37 -9.83 14.53
C ASN A 45 -4.30 -8.93 15.36
N PHE A 46 -5.45 -8.55 14.80
CA PHE A 46 -6.40 -7.60 15.40
C PHE A 46 -7.81 -8.18 15.44
N ALA A 47 -7.92 -9.42 15.96
CA ALA A 47 -9.14 -10.24 15.95
C ALA A 47 -10.43 -9.42 16.20
N ASP A 48 -10.46 -8.66 17.30
CA ASP A 48 -11.49 -7.65 17.55
C ASP A 48 -11.00 -6.27 17.09
N GLY A 49 -11.80 -5.59 16.27
CA GLY A 49 -11.51 -4.22 15.80
C GLY A 49 -10.63 -4.13 14.56
N TRP A 50 -10.46 -5.22 13.79
CA TRP A 50 -9.78 -5.21 12.50
C TRP A 50 -10.39 -4.21 11.52
N ASP A 51 -11.69 -3.95 11.62
CA ASP A 51 -12.42 -2.95 10.84
C ASP A 51 -11.89 -1.53 11.09
N PHE A 52 -11.55 -1.19 12.34
CA PHE A 52 -10.89 0.08 12.66
C PHE A 52 -9.46 0.17 12.10
N LYS A 53 -8.86 -0.95 11.71
CA LYS A 53 -7.50 -1.00 11.12
C LYS A 53 -7.52 -1.02 9.59
N LEU A 54 -8.67 -1.16 8.95
CA LEU A 54 -8.77 -1.12 7.48
C LEU A 54 -8.17 0.15 6.86
N PRO A 55 -8.38 1.37 7.41
CA PRO A 55 -7.75 2.57 6.87
C PRO A 55 -6.22 2.50 6.91
N LEU A 56 -5.66 1.86 7.95
CA LEU A 56 -4.21 1.67 8.07
C LEU A 56 -3.70 0.65 7.06
N VAL A 57 -4.43 -0.44 6.84
CA VAL A 57 -4.10 -1.47 5.84
C VAL A 57 -4.14 -0.89 4.42
N GLU A 58 -5.17 -0.11 4.10
CA GLU A 58 -5.26 0.60 2.83
C GLU A 58 -4.10 1.59 2.67
N PHE A 59 -3.80 2.36 3.72
CA PHE A 59 -2.70 3.30 3.72
C PHE A 59 -1.35 2.62 3.50
N THR A 60 -1.06 1.51 4.19
CA THR A 60 0.19 0.78 4.01
C THR A 60 0.31 0.19 2.61
N TYR A 61 -0.77 -0.40 2.08
CA TYR A 61 -0.78 -0.95 0.73
C TYR A 61 -0.53 0.13 -0.34
N ASN A 62 -1.28 1.24 -0.27
CA ASN A 62 -1.19 2.32 -1.27
C ASN A 62 0.16 3.03 -1.28
N ASN A 63 0.88 3.02 -0.16
CA ASN A 63 2.16 3.73 0.00
C ASN A 63 3.40 2.84 -0.02
N SER A 64 3.22 1.52 -0.08
CA SER A 64 4.34 0.59 -0.20
C SER A 64 4.80 0.49 -1.65
N TYR A 65 6.11 0.42 -1.85
CA TYR A 65 6.70 0.20 -3.16
C TYR A 65 6.25 -1.14 -3.75
N GLN A 66 5.79 -1.13 -5.00
CA GLN A 66 5.40 -2.33 -5.72
C GLN A 66 6.34 -2.58 -6.90
N ALA A 67 7.04 -3.71 -6.86
CA ALA A 67 8.01 -4.08 -7.90
C ALA A 67 7.39 -4.19 -9.31
N LEU A 68 6.08 -4.45 -9.42
CA LEU A 68 5.38 -4.56 -10.71
C LEU A 68 5.28 -3.23 -11.45
N ILE A 69 4.96 -2.16 -10.72
CA ILE A 69 4.78 -0.80 -11.27
C ILE A 69 6.00 0.09 -10.99
N GLU A 70 7.01 -0.45 -10.33
CA GLU A 70 8.26 0.23 -9.92
C GLU A 70 8.03 1.52 -9.11
N MET A 71 6.89 1.62 -8.43
CA MET A 71 6.49 2.75 -7.58
C MET A 71 5.39 2.33 -6.60
N ALA A 72 4.97 3.24 -5.72
CA ALA A 72 3.77 3.00 -4.90
C ALA A 72 2.48 3.29 -5.70
N PRO A 73 1.36 2.56 -5.48
CA PRO A 73 0.08 2.88 -6.12
C PRO A 73 -0.37 4.33 -5.93
N TYR A 74 -0.10 4.92 -4.77
CA TYR A 74 -0.36 6.32 -4.49
C TYR A 74 0.46 7.24 -5.43
N GLU A 75 1.73 6.93 -5.65
CA GLU A 75 2.59 7.69 -6.56
C GLU A 75 2.08 7.58 -8.00
N ALA A 76 1.65 6.39 -8.43
CA ALA A 76 1.07 6.19 -9.76
C ALA A 76 -0.22 7.00 -9.95
N LEU A 77 -1.07 7.08 -8.91
CA LEU A 77 -2.35 7.78 -8.98
C LEU A 77 -2.21 9.31 -8.91
N TYR A 78 -1.32 9.82 -8.06
CA TYR A 78 -1.21 11.25 -7.76
C TYR A 78 0.03 11.93 -8.33
N GLY A 79 0.96 11.17 -8.93
CA GLY A 79 2.21 11.68 -9.49
C GLY A 79 3.22 12.17 -8.44
N ARG A 80 3.02 11.84 -7.16
CA ARG A 80 3.88 12.26 -6.05
C ARG A 80 3.84 11.27 -4.90
N LYS A 81 4.89 11.25 -4.08
CA LYS A 81 4.93 10.47 -2.83
C LYS A 81 3.86 10.97 -1.86
N CYS A 82 3.27 10.05 -1.10
CA CYS A 82 2.35 10.43 -0.03
C CYS A 82 3.12 11.12 1.08
N ARG A 83 2.53 12.20 1.60
CA ARG A 83 3.03 12.91 2.76
C ARG A 83 2.29 12.38 3.98
N SER A 84 2.99 11.62 4.81
CA SER A 84 2.44 11.17 6.09
C SER A 84 2.97 12.08 7.20
N PRO A 85 2.21 12.36 8.26
CA PRO A 85 2.72 13.08 9.44
C PRO A 85 3.95 12.43 10.09
N ILE A 86 4.20 11.15 9.80
CA ILE A 86 5.29 10.34 10.35
C ILE A 86 6.54 10.39 9.44
N HIS A 87 6.37 10.75 8.16
CA HIS A 87 7.46 10.87 7.18
C HIS A 87 7.29 12.19 6.41
N TRP A 88 7.75 13.26 7.05
CA TRP A 88 7.84 14.60 6.47
C TRP A 88 9.21 14.77 5.80
N ASP A 89 9.49 13.96 4.78
CA ASP A 89 10.63 14.25 3.91
C ASP A 89 10.07 15.07 2.75
N ASP A 90 10.23 16.39 2.85
CA ASP A 90 9.95 17.28 1.73
C ASP A 90 10.85 16.83 0.56
N VAL A 91 10.22 16.34 -0.50
CA VAL A 91 10.88 15.98 -1.75
C VAL A 91 11.67 17.18 -2.25
N GLY A 92 12.97 17.24 -1.94
CA GLY A 92 13.85 18.35 -2.29
C GLY A 92 14.87 18.76 -1.23
N GLU A 93 14.68 18.46 0.05
CA GLU A 93 15.72 18.71 1.07
C GLU A 93 16.53 17.44 1.32
N ARG A 94 17.75 17.40 0.79
CA ARG A 94 18.80 16.58 1.42
C ARG A 94 19.10 17.23 2.76
N THR A 95 18.36 16.88 3.80
CA THR A 95 18.79 17.20 5.15
C THR A 95 20.06 16.40 5.36
N GLU A 96 21.21 17.07 5.21
CA GLU A 96 22.50 16.51 5.58
C GLU A 96 22.37 16.10 7.06
N ILE A 97 22.18 14.80 7.29
CA ILE A 97 22.05 14.24 8.64
C ILE A 97 23.35 14.57 9.34
N GLY A 98 23.31 15.59 10.20
CA GLY A 98 24.50 16.19 10.77
C GLY A 98 25.33 15.16 11.56
N PRO A 99 26.65 15.41 11.74
CA PRO A 99 27.58 14.48 12.38
C PRO A 99 27.10 13.96 13.74
N TYR A 100 26.37 14.80 14.47
CA TYR A 100 25.80 14.49 15.79
C TYR A 100 24.82 13.31 15.77
N ILE A 101 23.95 13.22 14.76
CA ILE A 101 22.96 12.14 14.65
C ILE A 101 23.64 10.82 14.23
N ILE A 102 24.68 10.90 13.40
CA ILE A 102 25.48 9.74 13.01
C ILE A 102 26.22 9.18 14.23
N GLU A 103 26.79 10.05 15.08
CA GLU A 103 27.49 9.65 16.31
C GLU A 103 26.53 9.01 17.33
N GLN A 104 25.36 9.61 17.55
CA GLN A 104 24.28 9.05 18.39
C GLN A 104 23.83 7.66 17.88
N THR A 105 23.67 7.52 16.56
CA THR A 105 23.25 6.25 15.95
C THR A 105 24.35 5.18 16.09
N ALA A 106 25.61 5.56 15.95
CA ALA A 106 26.75 4.66 16.12
C ALA A 106 26.90 4.17 17.58
N GLU A 107 26.66 5.04 18.56
CA GLU A 107 26.63 4.64 19.97
C GLU A 107 25.46 3.73 20.31
N ALA A 108 24.27 4.01 19.77
CA ALA A 108 23.10 3.17 19.96
C ALA A 108 23.31 1.75 19.39
N ILE A 109 23.93 1.63 18.22
CA ILE A 109 24.26 0.34 17.60
C ILE A 109 25.27 -0.45 18.43
N LYS A 110 26.27 0.22 19.04
CA LYS A 110 27.23 -0.43 19.94
C LYS A 110 26.54 -1.05 21.15
N ARG A 111 25.60 -0.33 21.78
CA ARG A 111 24.88 -0.80 22.97
C ARG A 111 23.96 -1.99 22.72
N ILE A 112 23.49 -2.17 21.49
CA ILE A 112 22.62 -3.31 21.11
C ILE A 112 23.45 -4.58 20.83
N ARG A 113 24.76 -4.42 20.58
CA ARG A 113 25.65 -5.52 20.22
C ARG A 113 26.39 -6.13 21.42
N ASP A 114 26.27 -5.52 22.60
CA ASP A 114 26.69 -6.06 23.90
C ASP A 114 25.53 -6.80 24.57
#